data_AF-A0A3M3XQ25-F1
#
_entry.id   AF-A0A3M3XQ25-F1
#
_cell.length_a   1.000
_cell.length_b   1.000
_cell.length_c   1.000
_cell.angle_alpha   90.00
_cell.angle_beta   90.00
_cell.angle_gamma   90.00
#
_symmetry.space_group_name_H-M   'P 1'
#
loop_
_entity.id
_entity.type
_entity.pdbx_description
1 polymer ?
#
loop_
_entity_poly.entity_id
_entity_poly.type
_entity_poly.pdbx_seq_one_letter_code
_entity_poly.pdbx_strand_id
1 'polypeptide(L)' 'MVLDHKSMDVVLNDMQARLLGKADQLDAAIPYRNYVTQARLGMSREAHEAFFRELLGDIDEPRPAGCAG' A
#
# COMPACT_ATOMS: atom_id res chain seq x y z
N MET A 1 -4.71 11.06 4.54
CA MET A 1 -5.12 9.85 5.30
C MET A 1 -4.02 8.81 5.09
N VAL A 2 -3.40 8.26 6.15
CA VAL A 2 -2.17 7.41 6.07
C VAL A 2 -2.45 5.94 6.39
N LEU A 3 -3.69 5.60 6.76
CA LEU A 3 -4.07 4.26 7.20
C LEU A 3 -4.89 3.55 6.11
N ASP A 4 -4.36 2.47 5.55
CA ASP A 4 -5.05 1.58 4.62
C ASP A 4 -5.66 0.36 5.34
N HIS A 5 -6.41 -0.48 4.62
CA HIS A 5 -7.07 -1.65 5.20
C HIS A 5 -6.09 -2.63 5.88
N LYS A 6 -4.92 -2.89 5.29
CA LYS A 6 -3.92 -3.78 5.89
C LYS A 6 -3.35 -3.19 7.18
N SER A 7 -3.14 -1.87 7.19
CA SER A 7 -2.70 -1.18 8.41
C SER A 7 -3.77 -1.25 9.52
N MET A 8 -5.06 -1.29 9.17
CA MET A 8 -6.15 -1.47 10.14
C MET A 8 -6.16 -2.87 10.76
N ASP A 9 -5.90 -3.92 9.97
CA ASP A 9 -5.82 -5.30 10.48
C ASP A 9 -4.79 -5.42 11.61
N VAL A 10 -3.62 -4.78 11.44
CA VAL A 10 -2.54 -4.77 12.42
C VAL A 10 -3.00 -4.08 13.71
N VAL A 11 -3.65 -2.93 13.60
CA VAL A 11 -4.17 -2.19 14.75
C VAL A 11 -5.21 -3.00 15.53
N LEU A 12 -6.10 -3.70 14.83
CA LEU A 12 -7.10 -4.56 15.45
C LEU A 12 -6.46 -5.75 16.18
N ASN A 13 -5.46 -6.38 15.58
CA ASN A 13 -4.72 -7.48 16.19
C ASN A 13 -3.98 -7.02 17.47
N ASP A 14 -3.27 -5.89 17.39
CA ASP A 14 -2.58 -5.31 18.54
C ASP A 14 -3.54 -4.99 19.69
N MET A 15 -4.71 -4.40 19.38
CA MET A 15 -5.73 -4.13 20.38
C MET A 15 -6.27 -5.43 21.00
N GLN A 16 -6.56 -6.45 20.20
CA GLN A 16 -7.06 -7.73 20.70
C GLN A 16 -6.03 -8.44 21.60
N ALA A 17 -4.76 -8.49 21.18
CA ALA A 17 -3.69 -9.09 21.98
C ALA A 17 -3.52 -8.38 23.33
N ARG A 18 -3.63 -7.05 23.35
CA ARG A 18 -3.59 -6.27 24.61
C ARG A 18 -4.78 -6.57 25.51
N LEU A 19 -5.99 -6.64 24.95
CA LEU A 19 -7.20 -6.97 25.71
C LEU A 19 -7.17 -8.39 26.28
N LEU A 20 -6.50 -9.33 25.59
CA LEU A 20 -6.32 -10.72 26.03
C LEU A 20 -5.10 -10.92 26.94
N GLY A 21 -4.38 -9.86 27.30
CA GLY A 21 -3.17 -9.94 28.14
C GLY A 21 -1.96 -10.61 27.46
N LYS A 22 -1.97 -10.71 26.12
CA LYS A 22 -0.89 -11.30 25.29
C LYS A 22 -0.03 -10.23 24.61
N ALA A 23 0.06 -9.05 25.21
CA ALA A 23 0.79 -7.92 24.62
C ALA A 23 2.30 -8.18 24.50
N ASP A 24 2.84 -9.10 25.29
CA ASP A 24 4.22 -9.58 25.27
C ASP A 24 4.55 -10.42 24.03
N GLN A 25 3.54 -10.93 23.33
CA GLN A 25 3.68 -11.69 22.09
C GLN A 25 3.60 -10.81 20.84
N LEU A 26 3.40 -9.49 20.99
CA LEU A 26 3.37 -8.55 19.88
C LEU A 26 4.80 -8.21 19.44
N ASP A 27 5.03 -8.25 18.13
CA ASP A 27 6.26 -7.78 17.53
C ASP A 27 6.44 -6.26 17.73
N ALA A 28 7.69 -5.80 17.67
CA ALA A 28 7.98 -4.38 17.73
C ALA A 28 7.40 -3.65 16.51
N ALA A 29 6.68 -2.56 16.76
CA ALA A 29 6.12 -1.75 15.69
C ALA A 29 7.22 -1.21 14.75
N ILE A 30 7.11 -1.53 13.47
CA ILE A 30 8.01 -0.99 12.44
C ILE A 30 7.42 0.35 11.94
N PRO A 31 8.15 1.48 12.06
CA PRO A 31 7.65 2.76 11.58
C PRO A 31 7.38 2.75 10.07
N TYR A 32 6.22 3.26 9.66
CA TYR A 32 5.82 3.32 8.24
C TYR A 32 6.87 4.00 7.35
N ARG A 33 7.61 4.99 7.87
CA ARG A 33 8.72 5.65 7.15
C ARG A 33 9.78 4.67 6.66
N ASN A 34 10.05 3.60 7.40
CA ASN A 34 11.05 2.61 7.02
C ASN A 34 10.60 1.84 5.77
N TYR A 35 9.31 1.49 5.70
CA TYR A 35 8.71 0.89 4.52
C TYR A 35 8.76 1.84 3.31
N VAL A 36 8.43 3.13 3.50
CA VAL A 36 8.53 4.15 2.44
C VAL A 36 9.97 4.32 1.95
N THR A 37 10.95 4.31 2.87
CA THR A 37 12.37 4.34 2.50
C THR A 37 12.76 3.12 1.69
N GLN A 38 12.39 1.90 2.12
CA GLN A 38 12.69 0.67 1.38
C GLN A 38 12.04 0.65 -0.01
N ALA A 39 10.77 1.04 -0.11
CA ALA A 39 10.05 1.13 -1.39
C ALA A 39 10.70 2.14 -2.37
N ARG A 40 11.31 3.21 -1.84
CA ARG A 40 12.03 4.21 -2.64
C ARG A 40 13.46 3.80 -3.01
N LEU A 41 14.05 2.85 -2.29
CA LEU A 41 15.38 2.32 -2.57
C LEU A 41 15.36 1.18 -3.61
N GLY A 42 14.19 0.60 -3.90
CA GLY A 42 14.03 -0.52 -4.83
C GLY A 42 13.82 -0.08 -6.29
N MET A 43 14.72 -0.54 -7.16
CA MET A 43 14.77 -0.39 -8.64
C MET A 43 14.60 1.05 -9.17
N SER A 44 15.23 1.31 -10.33
CA SER A 44 15.21 2.65 -10.91
C SER A 44 13.77 3.03 -11.28
N ARG A 45 13.40 4.29 -11.06
CA ARG A 45 12.07 4.82 -11.40
C ARG A 45 11.74 4.59 -12.88
N GLU A 46 12.76 4.65 -13.72
CA GLU A 46 12.70 4.44 -15.16
C GLU A 46 12.28 3.00 -15.51
N ALA A 47 12.74 2.00 -14.74
CA ALA A 47 12.32 0.61 -14.92
C ALA A 47 10.84 0.42 -14.57
N HIS A 48 10.36 1.07 -13.50
CA HIS A 48 8.93 1.07 -13.16
C HIS A 48 8.09 1.75 -14.25
N GLU A 49 8.50 2.92 -14.73
CA GLU A 49 7.78 3.65 -15.78
C GLU A 49 7.74 2.89 -17.11
N ALA A 50 8.84 2.24 -17.51
CA ALA A 50 8.89 1.41 -18.72
C ALA A 50 7.93 0.21 -18.63
N PHE A 51 7.96 -0.50 -17.50
CA PHE A 51 7.08 -1.64 -17.25
C PHE A 51 5.60 -1.26 -17.29
N PHE A 52 5.21 -0.19 -16.58
CA PHE A 52 3.80 0.24 -16.58
C PHE A 52 3.36 0.83 -17.91
N ARG A 53 4.27 1.46 -18.67
CA ARG A 53 3.97 1.95 -20.02
C ARG A 53 3.72 0.80 -21.00
N GLU A 54 4.45 -0.29 -20.90
CA GLU A 54 4.19 -1.50 -21.68
C GLU A 54 2.86 -2.14 -21.27
N LEU A 55 2.60 -2.25 -19.97
CA LEU A 55 1.39 -2.91 -19.46
C LEU A 55 0.10 -2.11 -19.71
N LEU A 56 0.17 -0.78 -19.64
CA LEU A 56 -0.98 0.12 -19.72
C LEU A 56 -1.06 0.88 -21.06
N GLY A 57 -0.08 0.68 -21.95
CA GLY A 57 0.03 1.44 -23.20
C GLY A 57 -1.15 1.24 -24.14
N ASP A 58 -1.78 0.07 -24.09
CA ASP A 58 -2.92 -0.30 -24.93
C ASP A 58 -4.28 -0.17 -24.20
N ILE A 59 -4.29 0.39 -22.98
CA ILE A 59 -5.55 0.64 -22.28
C ILE A 59 -6.12 1.96 -22.78
N ASP A 60 -7.11 1.89 -23.67
CA ASP A 60 -7.99 3.01 -23.95
C ASP A 60 -8.70 3.43 -22.65
N GLU A 61 -8.50 4.69 -22.26
CA GLU A 61 -9.17 5.30 -21.11
C GLU A 61 -10.68 5.00 -21.18
N PRO A 62 -11.33 4.49 -20.11
CA PRO A 62 -12.78 4.29 -20.14
C PRO A 62 -13.42 5.67 -20.28
N ARG A 63 -13.74 6.06 -21.52
CA ARG A 63 -14.38 7.33 -21.82
C ARG A 63 -15.67 7.34 -21.00
N PRO A 64 -15.86 8.29 -20.06
CA PRO A 64 -17.05 8.29 -19.22
C PRO A 64 -18.28 8.28 -20.12
N ALA A 65 -19.17 7.30 -19.90
CA ALA A 65 -20.39 7.13 -20.67
C ALA A 65 -21.26 8.38 -20.51
N GLY A 66 -21.22 9.29 -21.49
CA GLY A 66 -21.96 10.55 -21.41
C GLY A 66 -21.58 11.62 -22.44
N CYS A 67 -20.46 11.52 -23.14
CA CYS A 67 -20.16 12.43 -24.25
C CYS A 67 -20.66 11.88 -25.59
N ALA A 68 -21.96 11.95 -25.82
CA ALA A 68 -22.55 11.96 -27.16
C ALA A 68 -23.39 13.24 -27.27
N GLY A 69 -23.11 14.03 -28.30
CA GLY A 69 -23.86 15.24 -28.64
C GLY A 69 -25.24 14.96 -29.22
#